data_AF-A0A7V9IIK4-F1
#
_entry.id   AF-A0A7V9IIK4-F1
#
_cell.length_a   1.000
_cell.length_b   1.000
_cell.length_c   1.000
_cell.angle_alpha   90.00
_cell.angle_beta   90.00
_cell.angle_gamma   90.00
#
_symmetry.space_group_name_H-M   'P 1'
#
loop_
_entity.id
_entity.type
_entity.pdbx_description
1 polymer ?
#
loop_
_entity_poly.entity_id
_entity_poly.type
_entity_poly.pdbx_seq_one_letter_code
_entity_poly.pdbx_strand_id
1 'polypeptide(L)'
;MRRWRVPSAWRALSLLTVTTPILHTDHRSVTDHRSVRRNDDQELCALWNDPAGCGDGPASQPRTAVVTLPPGQRRIEGFPRFGAHLARPAPTVPADPVIEIRGAVTEAFDVPLATVDTLPRRELTADFHCVAGWSATGLRWEGVSFETFYRSVIAPALTPDTVVTHLGFRGLDGYRSIVSIQDALADDVLIAERLDGHPLDGDHGAPARLVSPAQYGYVSIKHLCRIDVHTAETLPRVSPLSDLLFRAHPRARVWAEERNGVLPTWLVRPVYRALKAPLLYICARGSGQSRTPPPRRMDRGSG
;
A
#
# COMPACT_ATOMS: atom_id res chain seq x y z
N MET A 1 -13.20 51.20 17.99
CA MET A 1 -12.51 51.54 19.27
C MET A 1 -13.37 51.10 20.45
N ARG A 2 -13.09 49.95 21.05
CA ARG A 2 -13.52 49.62 22.43
C ARG A 2 -12.37 48.85 23.07
N ARG A 3 -11.63 49.55 23.95
CA ARG A 3 -10.60 49.00 24.83
C ARG A 3 -11.30 48.38 26.04
N TRP A 4 -10.94 47.15 26.39
CA TRP A 4 -11.13 46.58 27.71
C TRP A 4 -9.79 45.98 28.17
N ARG A 5 -9.18 46.59 29.19
CA ARG A 5 -8.21 45.96 30.12
C ARG A 5 -9.07 45.27 31.21
N VAL A 6 -8.72 44.17 31.87
CA VAL A 6 -7.61 43.83 32.80
C VAL A 6 -7.78 42.31 33.13
N PRO A 7 -7.00 41.60 33.97
CA PRO A 7 -5.68 41.87 34.55
C PRO A 7 -4.67 40.71 34.50
N SER A 8 -3.40 41.08 34.71
CA SER A 8 -2.24 40.25 35.00
C SER A 8 -2.11 39.94 36.49
N ALA A 9 -2.16 38.66 36.85
CA ALA A 9 -1.56 38.01 38.03
C ALA A 9 -1.76 36.51 37.76
N TRP A 10 -0.78 35.62 37.68
CA TRP A 10 0.24 35.31 38.67
C TRP A 10 1.55 34.91 37.99
N ARG A 11 2.66 35.42 38.50
CA ARG A 11 4.03 34.93 38.26
C ARG A 11 4.55 34.34 39.57
N ALA A 12 5.37 33.30 39.40
CA ALA A 12 6.42 32.78 40.29
C ALA A 12 6.01 31.79 41.40
N LEU A 13 6.51 30.56 41.30
CA LEU A 13 7.64 29.99 42.08
C LEU A 13 7.94 28.60 41.46
N SER A 14 9.05 28.40 40.76
CA SER A 14 10.43 28.15 41.23
C SER A 14 10.77 26.66 41.25
N LEU A 15 11.73 26.32 40.38
CA LEU A 15 12.91 25.48 40.64
C LEU A 15 12.68 24.05 41.14
N LEU A 16 12.70 23.10 40.20
CA LEU A 16 13.35 21.81 40.40
C LEU A 16 14.19 21.49 39.15
N THR A 17 15.45 21.89 39.22
CA THR A 17 16.56 21.38 38.41
C THR A 17 16.74 19.89 38.70
N VAL A 18 16.58 19.05 37.68
CA VAL A 18 17.11 17.68 37.67
C VAL A 18 18.20 17.64 36.61
N THR A 19 19.43 17.73 37.09
CA THR A 19 20.69 17.59 36.35
C THR A 19 21.14 16.14 36.47
N THR A 20 21.22 15.37 35.37
CA THR A 20 22.17 14.25 35.15
C THR A 20 21.89 13.54 33.80
N PRO A 21 22.88 12.85 33.18
CA PRO A 21 24.10 13.41 32.61
C PRO A 21 24.20 13.11 31.10
N ILE A 22 24.98 13.95 30.42
CA ILE A 22 25.41 13.78 29.03
C ILE A 22 26.39 12.60 28.97
N LEU A 23 26.01 11.52 28.30
CA LEU A 23 26.96 10.51 27.84
C LEU A 23 27.54 10.97 26.51
N HIS A 24 28.76 11.48 26.63
CA HIS A 24 29.67 11.79 25.55
C HIS A 24 30.15 10.45 24.96
N THR A 25 29.83 10.20 23.70
CA THR A 25 30.55 9.17 22.93
C THR A 25 31.04 9.77 21.63
N ASP A 26 32.29 9.46 21.38
CA ASP A 26 33.26 10.21 20.61
C ASP A 26 33.09 9.99 19.10
N HIS A 27 33.40 11.04 18.34
CA HIS A 27 33.45 11.04 16.89
C HIS A 27 34.68 10.24 16.43
N ARG A 28 34.47 9.20 15.62
CA ARG A 28 35.46 8.78 14.62
C ARG A 28 34.84 8.69 13.24
N SER A 29 35.30 9.62 12.42
CA SER A 29 35.20 9.70 10.98
C SER A 29 35.75 8.46 10.28
N VAL A 30 35.00 7.89 9.35
CA VAL A 30 35.55 7.20 8.18
C VAL A 30 34.74 7.62 6.95
N THR A 31 35.27 8.62 6.25
CA THR A 31 35.06 8.79 4.81
C THR A 31 35.82 7.68 4.09
N ASP A 32 35.15 6.91 3.24
CA ASP A 32 35.75 6.57 1.95
C ASP A 32 34.69 6.37 0.86
N HIS A 33 34.94 7.07 -0.24
CA HIS A 33 34.23 6.96 -1.49
C HIS A 33 34.67 5.69 -2.22
N ARG A 34 33.75 4.84 -2.67
CA ARG A 34 33.96 4.16 -3.95
C ARG A 34 32.67 3.69 -4.60
N SER A 35 32.42 4.34 -5.72
CA SER A 35 31.58 3.94 -6.85
C SER A 35 31.60 2.43 -7.13
N VAL A 36 30.44 1.81 -7.21
CA VAL A 36 30.26 0.53 -7.92
C VAL A 36 29.81 0.86 -9.34
N ARG A 37 30.76 0.78 -10.28
CA ARG A 37 30.53 0.73 -11.74
C ARG A 37 29.88 -0.64 -12.03
N ARG A 38 28.77 -0.69 -12.77
CA ARG A 38 28.66 -0.87 -14.24
C ARG A 38 29.52 -2.02 -14.80
N ASN A 39 28.81 -3.04 -15.30
CA ASN A 39 29.11 -3.96 -16.41
C ASN A 39 30.48 -4.65 -16.44
N ASP A 40 30.50 -5.98 -16.30
CA ASP A 40 31.53 -6.87 -16.84
C ASP A 40 30.91 -8.25 -17.16
N ASP A 41 30.14 -8.33 -18.25
CA ASP A 41 29.58 -9.58 -18.83
C ASP A 41 30.26 -9.96 -20.17
N GLN A 42 31.57 -9.66 -20.35
CA GLN A 42 32.25 -9.94 -21.63
C GLN A 42 33.67 -10.52 -21.58
N GLU A 43 34.22 -10.95 -20.44
CA GLU A 43 35.61 -11.46 -20.39
C GLU A 43 35.82 -12.85 -19.75
N LEU A 44 34.89 -13.79 -19.96
CA LEU A 44 35.12 -15.21 -19.56
C LEU A 44 34.70 -16.24 -20.63
N CYS A 45 34.77 -15.89 -21.92
CA CYS A 45 34.51 -16.81 -23.03
C CYS A 45 35.71 -17.10 -23.94
N ALA A 46 36.93 -16.69 -23.59
CA ALA A 46 38.07 -16.79 -24.49
C ALA A 46 39.23 -17.64 -23.94
N LEU A 47 39.00 -18.91 -23.59
CA LEU A 47 40.13 -19.81 -23.23
C LEU A 47 39.97 -21.31 -23.54
N TRP A 48 38.98 -21.76 -24.32
CA TRP A 48 38.88 -23.19 -24.70
C TRP A 48 38.68 -23.34 -26.22
N ASN A 49 39.79 -23.53 -26.93
CA ASN A 49 39.83 -24.08 -28.28
C ASN A 49 39.87 -25.62 -28.16
N ASP A 50 38.79 -26.30 -28.51
CA ASP A 50 38.86 -27.71 -28.92
C ASP A 50 37.69 -28.05 -29.88
N PRO A 51 37.94 -28.40 -31.16
CA PRO A 51 36.89 -28.67 -32.14
C PRO A 51 36.69 -30.18 -32.31
N ALA A 52 36.01 -30.84 -31.36
CA ALA A 52 35.44 -32.18 -31.57
C ALA A 52 34.44 -32.55 -30.47
N GLY A 53 33.15 -32.71 -30.82
CA GLY A 53 32.17 -33.34 -29.94
C GLY A 53 30.84 -32.59 -29.81
N CYS A 54 30.04 -32.56 -30.88
CA CYS A 54 28.60 -32.37 -30.74
C CYS A 54 28.02 -33.59 -30.01
N GLY A 55 27.62 -33.42 -28.76
CA GLY A 55 26.83 -34.37 -27.99
C GLY A 55 25.74 -33.61 -27.25
N ASP A 56 24.49 -33.83 -27.66
CA ASP A 56 23.29 -33.27 -27.05
C ASP A 56 23.16 -33.69 -25.58
N GLY A 57 23.59 -32.81 -24.67
CA GLY A 57 23.21 -32.87 -23.26
C GLY A 57 21.79 -32.33 -23.07
N PRO A 58 20.95 -32.92 -22.19
CA PRO A 58 19.58 -32.46 -22.03
C PRO A 58 19.59 -31.01 -21.58
N ALA A 59 18.92 -30.16 -22.35
CA ALA A 59 18.70 -28.75 -22.05
C ALA A 59 18.31 -28.62 -20.57
N SER A 60 19.17 -27.96 -19.79
CA SER A 60 18.91 -27.65 -18.41
C SER A 60 17.61 -26.83 -18.37
N GLN A 61 16.52 -27.48 -17.96
CA GLN A 61 15.25 -26.80 -17.74
C GLN A 61 15.53 -25.63 -16.79
N PRO A 62 15.06 -24.40 -17.11
CA PRO A 62 15.22 -23.29 -16.20
C PRO A 62 14.55 -23.70 -14.89
N ARG A 63 15.35 -23.81 -13.82
CA ARG A 63 14.84 -24.08 -12.47
C ARG A 63 13.79 -23.02 -12.19
N THR A 64 12.52 -23.43 -12.16
CA THR A 64 11.41 -22.56 -11.80
C THR A 64 11.76 -21.94 -10.46
N ALA A 65 12.02 -20.63 -10.44
CA ALA A 65 12.29 -19.92 -9.20
C ALA A 65 11.10 -20.20 -8.27
N VAL A 66 11.38 -20.83 -7.12
CA VAL A 66 10.33 -21.14 -6.14
C VAL A 66 9.86 -19.80 -5.59
N VAL A 67 8.69 -19.35 -6.05
CA VAL A 67 8.02 -18.16 -5.52
C VAL A 67 7.72 -18.45 -4.04
N THR A 68 8.51 -17.84 -3.16
CA THR A 68 8.32 -18.00 -1.72
C THR A 68 7.16 -17.10 -1.30
N LEU A 69 6.11 -17.70 -0.75
CA LEU A 69 4.94 -16.98 -0.27
C LEU A 69 5.01 -16.76 1.25
N PRO A 70 4.36 -15.70 1.76
CA PRO A 70 4.22 -15.51 3.19
C PRO A 70 3.52 -16.68 3.88
N PRO A 71 3.77 -16.91 5.18
CA PRO A 71 3.18 -18.03 5.89
C PRO A 71 1.63 -18.01 5.84
N GLY A 72 1.05 -19.20 5.68
CA GLY A 72 -0.41 -19.36 5.57
C GLY A 72 -1.02 -18.82 4.28
N GLN A 73 -0.22 -18.41 3.30
CA GLN A 73 -0.71 -18.00 1.97
C GLN A 73 -0.68 -19.15 0.96
N ARG A 74 -1.59 -19.08 -0.01
CA ARG A 74 -1.62 -19.97 -1.17
C ARG A 74 -1.77 -19.13 -2.43
N ARG A 75 -0.93 -19.39 -3.43
CA ARG A 75 -1.06 -18.76 -4.74
C ARG A 75 -2.44 -19.06 -5.32
N ILE A 76 -3.05 -18.05 -5.92
CA ILE A 76 -4.20 -18.21 -6.81
C ILE A 76 -3.83 -17.67 -8.19
N GLU A 77 -4.62 -18.05 -9.19
CA GLU A 77 -4.49 -17.51 -10.54
C GLU A 77 -5.27 -16.20 -10.67
N GLY A 78 -4.66 -15.23 -11.35
CA GLY A 78 -5.22 -13.91 -11.54
C GLY A 78 -5.38 -13.11 -10.25
N PHE A 79 -6.16 -12.04 -10.35
CA PHE A 79 -6.45 -11.13 -9.26
C PHE A 79 -7.97 -10.92 -9.18
N PRO A 80 -8.68 -11.65 -8.30
CA PRO A 80 -10.12 -11.53 -8.21
C PRO A 80 -10.53 -10.25 -7.48
N ARG A 81 -11.76 -9.79 -7.72
CA ARG A 81 -12.39 -8.77 -6.87
C ARG A 81 -12.41 -9.24 -5.40
N PHE A 82 -12.08 -8.37 -4.46
CA PHE A 82 -12.11 -8.63 -3.00
C PHE A 82 -12.56 -7.38 -2.24
N GLY A 83 -12.97 -7.54 -0.98
CA GLY A 83 -13.30 -6.42 -0.09
C GLY A 83 -14.45 -6.74 0.86
N ALA A 84 -14.81 -5.78 1.72
CA ALA A 84 -15.92 -5.93 2.66
C ALA A 84 -17.30 -5.86 1.98
N HIS A 85 -17.39 -5.31 0.77
CA HIS A 85 -18.64 -5.01 0.08
C HIS A 85 -18.75 -5.73 -1.28
N LEU A 86 -18.37 -7.01 -1.33
CA LEU A 86 -18.37 -7.82 -2.55
C LEU A 86 -19.73 -7.95 -3.25
N ALA A 87 -20.83 -7.86 -2.50
CA ALA A 87 -22.18 -7.96 -3.05
C ALA A 87 -22.68 -6.66 -3.71
N ARG A 88 -21.97 -5.54 -3.52
CA ARG A 88 -22.32 -4.24 -4.12
C ARG A 88 -21.53 -4.05 -5.42
N PRO A 89 -22.04 -3.30 -6.42
CA PRO A 89 -21.22 -2.89 -7.55
C PRO A 89 -20.07 -1.97 -7.10
N ALA A 90 -19.12 -1.69 -7.99
CA ALA A 90 -18.13 -0.63 -7.76
C ALA A 90 -18.84 0.72 -7.52
N PRO A 91 -18.32 1.60 -6.64
CA PRO A 91 -18.86 2.93 -6.44
C PRO A 91 -18.78 3.75 -7.73
N THR A 92 -19.75 4.66 -7.91
CA THR A 92 -19.71 5.63 -9.01
C THR A 92 -18.52 6.58 -8.81
N VAL A 93 -17.67 6.68 -9.83
CA VAL A 93 -16.55 7.62 -9.84
C VAL A 93 -17.04 8.98 -10.35
N PRO A 94 -16.77 10.10 -9.65
CA PRO A 94 -17.07 11.45 -10.13
C PRO A 94 -16.36 11.76 -11.45
N ALA A 95 -16.89 12.71 -12.22
CA ALA A 95 -16.26 13.16 -13.48
C ALA A 95 -14.84 13.73 -13.22
N ASP A 96 -14.70 14.53 -12.17
CA ASP A 96 -13.44 15.11 -11.72
C ASP A 96 -13.06 14.54 -10.34
N PRO A 97 -12.45 13.35 -10.27
CA PRO A 97 -12.14 12.70 -9.00
C PRO A 97 -11.03 13.46 -8.25
N VAL A 98 -11.19 13.53 -6.92
CA VAL A 98 -10.22 14.18 -6.02
C VAL A 98 -9.84 13.24 -4.87
N ILE A 99 -8.65 13.45 -4.30
CA ILE A 99 -8.23 12.91 -3.02
C ILE A 99 -8.29 14.04 -1.99
N GLU A 100 -9.22 13.93 -1.05
CA GLU A 100 -9.36 14.88 0.06
C GLU A 100 -8.21 14.71 1.06
N ILE A 101 -7.53 15.79 1.41
CA ILE A 101 -6.53 15.83 2.49
C ILE A 101 -7.14 16.52 3.70
N ARG A 102 -7.13 15.83 4.84
CA ARG A 102 -7.80 16.24 6.09
C ARG A 102 -6.93 15.89 7.31
N GLY A 103 -7.33 16.34 8.49
CA GLY A 103 -6.65 16.03 9.75
C GLY A 103 -5.63 17.11 10.15
N ALA A 104 -4.43 16.72 10.57
CA ALA A 104 -3.37 17.61 11.04
C ALA A 104 -2.64 18.37 9.90
N VAL A 105 -3.42 19.08 9.09
CA VAL A 105 -2.97 20.03 8.06
C VAL A 105 -3.47 21.43 8.41
N THR A 106 -2.78 22.46 7.90
CA THR A 106 -3.10 23.86 8.20
C THR A 106 -4.51 24.21 7.75
N GLU A 107 -4.87 23.84 6.51
CA GLU A 107 -6.22 23.92 5.98
C GLU A 107 -6.53 22.62 5.22
N ALA A 108 -7.78 22.16 5.30
CA ALA A 108 -8.24 21.01 4.52
C ALA A 108 -8.33 21.39 3.04
N PHE A 109 -7.82 20.54 2.16
CA PHE A 109 -7.82 20.79 0.71
C PHE A 109 -8.03 19.51 -0.09
N ASP A 110 -8.43 19.67 -1.35
CA ASP A 110 -8.69 18.57 -2.26
C ASP A 110 -7.62 18.54 -3.35
N VAL A 111 -7.12 17.35 -3.65
CA VAL A 111 -6.10 17.13 -4.67
C VAL A 111 -6.78 16.49 -5.87
N PRO A 112 -6.97 17.20 -6.99
CA PRO A 112 -7.46 16.60 -8.23
C PRO A 112 -6.57 15.43 -8.63
N LEU A 113 -7.16 14.32 -9.08
CA LEU A 113 -6.38 13.16 -9.50
C LEU A 113 -5.46 13.50 -10.68
N ALA A 114 -5.89 14.43 -11.56
CA ALA A 114 -5.05 15.00 -12.61
C ALA A 114 -3.77 15.67 -12.08
N THR A 115 -3.75 16.17 -10.85
CA THR A 115 -2.53 16.68 -10.20
C THR A 115 -1.60 15.54 -9.81
N VAL A 116 -2.15 14.40 -9.38
CA VAL A 116 -1.37 13.19 -9.05
C VAL A 116 -0.62 12.70 -10.29
N ASP A 117 -1.26 12.72 -11.45
CA ASP A 117 -0.66 12.34 -12.74
C ASP A 117 0.57 13.16 -13.14
N THR A 118 0.73 14.37 -12.58
CA THR A 118 1.90 15.24 -12.86
C THR A 118 3.13 14.89 -12.01
N LEU A 119 2.97 14.06 -10.97
CA LEU A 119 4.06 13.63 -10.11
C LEU A 119 4.89 12.51 -10.78
N PRO A 120 6.17 12.30 -10.37
CA PRO A 120 6.98 11.22 -10.90
C PRO A 120 6.31 9.84 -10.78
N ARG A 121 6.07 9.21 -11.94
CA ARG A 121 5.46 7.88 -12.00
C ARG A 121 6.48 6.78 -11.73
N ARG A 122 6.00 5.67 -11.18
CA ARG A 122 6.76 4.46 -10.89
C ARG A 122 5.96 3.22 -11.26
N GLU A 123 6.67 2.23 -11.79
CA GLU A 123 6.17 0.87 -11.93
C GLU A 123 6.68 0.00 -10.76
N LEU A 124 5.83 -0.89 -10.26
CA LEU A 124 6.15 -1.84 -9.21
C LEU A 124 5.52 -3.19 -9.53
N THR A 125 6.36 -4.20 -9.75
CA THR A 125 5.91 -5.59 -9.70
C THR A 125 5.89 -6.06 -8.25
N ALA A 126 4.70 -6.33 -7.73
CA ALA A 126 4.53 -6.77 -6.35
C ALA A 126 3.39 -7.77 -6.19
N ASP A 127 3.49 -8.59 -5.16
CA ASP A 127 2.46 -9.54 -4.80
C ASP A 127 1.38 -8.85 -3.95
N PHE A 128 0.16 -9.38 -4.04
CA PHE A 128 -0.95 -9.01 -3.17
C PHE A 128 -1.31 -10.18 -2.27
N HIS A 129 -1.43 -9.91 -0.96
CA HIS A 129 -1.66 -10.94 0.05
C HIS A 129 -2.97 -10.71 0.81
N CYS A 130 -3.96 -11.57 0.63
CA CYS A 130 -5.22 -11.48 1.35
C CYS A 130 -5.10 -12.06 2.77
N VAL A 131 -5.76 -11.41 3.73
CA VAL A 131 -5.87 -11.91 5.12
C VAL A 131 -6.58 -13.28 5.19
N ALA A 132 -7.38 -13.63 4.18
CA ALA A 132 -8.06 -14.92 4.07
C ALA A 132 -7.16 -16.09 3.57
N GLY A 133 -5.85 -15.87 3.40
CA GLY A 133 -4.91 -16.96 3.08
C GLY A 133 -4.81 -17.30 1.60
N TRP A 134 -4.89 -16.28 0.73
CA TRP A 134 -4.52 -16.40 -0.68
C TRP A 134 -3.65 -15.23 -1.13
N SER A 135 -2.87 -15.44 -2.20
CA SER A 135 -2.01 -14.42 -2.78
C SER A 135 -2.07 -14.44 -4.30
N ALA A 136 -2.17 -13.25 -4.89
CA ALA A 136 -2.00 -13.01 -6.31
C ALA A 136 -0.59 -12.46 -6.52
N THR A 137 0.21 -13.10 -7.38
CA THR A 137 1.64 -12.82 -7.49
C THR A 137 2.01 -12.19 -8.82
N GLY A 138 3.04 -11.35 -8.84
CA GLY A 138 3.56 -10.75 -10.07
C GLY A 138 2.63 -9.71 -10.69
N LEU A 139 1.85 -9.00 -9.87
CA LEU A 139 0.99 -7.91 -10.33
C LEU A 139 1.83 -6.70 -10.65
N ARG A 140 1.65 -6.11 -11.84
CA ARG A 140 2.42 -4.93 -12.26
C ARG A 140 1.61 -3.66 -12.06
N TRP A 141 1.90 -2.95 -10.99
CA TRP A 141 1.26 -1.68 -10.62
C TRP A 141 2.00 -0.50 -11.24
N GLU A 142 1.25 0.52 -11.65
CA GLU A 142 1.81 1.80 -12.08
C GLU A 142 1.05 2.96 -11.43
N GLY A 143 1.79 3.97 -10.98
CA GLY A 143 1.24 5.17 -10.35
C GLY A 143 2.33 6.00 -9.69
N VAL A 144 2.01 6.64 -8.56
CA VAL A 144 2.94 7.53 -7.83
C VAL A 144 3.32 6.89 -6.51
N SER A 145 4.60 6.96 -6.14
CA SER A 145 5.03 6.56 -4.79
C SER A 145 4.29 7.37 -3.73
N PHE A 146 3.75 6.68 -2.73
CA PHE A 146 3.07 7.39 -1.64
C PHE A 146 4.02 8.33 -0.89
N GLU A 147 5.30 7.95 -0.74
CA GLU A 147 6.32 8.84 -0.19
C GLU A 147 6.46 10.12 -1.02
N THR A 148 6.52 10.00 -2.35
CA THR A 148 6.62 11.15 -3.26
C THR A 148 5.39 12.04 -3.15
N PHE A 149 4.19 11.45 -3.11
CA PHE A 149 2.94 12.18 -2.91
C PHE A 149 2.93 12.90 -1.55
N TYR A 150 3.29 12.20 -0.48
CA TYR A 150 3.34 12.77 0.87
C TYR A 150 4.30 13.97 0.92
N ARG A 151 5.53 13.82 0.43
CA ARG A 151 6.54 14.90 0.47
C ARG A 151 6.17 16.10 -0.39
N SER A 152 5.56 15.87 -1.54
CA SER A 152 5.23 16.93 -2.51
C SER A 152 3.92 17.65 -2.20
N VAL A 153 2.96 16.94 -1.58
CA VAL A 153 1.58 17.41 -1.45
C VAL A 153 1.16 17.59 0.01
N ILE A 154 1.39 16.60 0.86
CA ILE A 154 0.89 16.62 2.26
C ILE A 154 1.86 17.39 3.17
N ALA A 155 3.15 17.05 3.13
CA ALA A 155 4.16 17.60 4.02
C ALA A 155 4.23 19.14 4.01
N PRO A 156 4.14 19.82 2.85
CA PRO A 156 4.13 21.30 2.80
C PRO A 156 2.90 21.94 3.44
N ALA A 157 1.80 21.18 3.58
CA ALA A 157 0.53 21.66 4.12
C ALA A 157 0.35 21.32 5.61
N LEU A 158 1.30 20.63 6.25
CA LEU A 158 1.23 20.30 7.67
C LEU A 158 1.22 21.56 8.54
N THR A 159 0.50 21.49 9.66
CA THR A 159 0.59 22.53 10.69
C THR A 159 2.04 22.57 11.24
N PRO A 160 2.62 23.73 11.52
CA PRO A 160 3.96 23.83 12.11
C PRO A 160 4.14 22.93 13.34
N ASP A 161 5.32 22.33 13.49
CA ASP A 161 5.69 21.42 14.57
C ASP A 161 4.84 20.13 14.68
N THR A 162 4.04 19.80 13.67
CA THR A 162 3.24 18.57 13.65
C THR A 162 4.12 17.34 13.52
N VAL A 163 4.01 16.45 14.51
CA VAL A 163 4.55 15.08 14.41
C VAL A 163 3.44 14.16 13.94
N VAL A 164 3.44 13.84 12.64
CA VAL A 164 2.52 12.86 12.07
C VAL A 164 2.96 11.46 12.50
N THR A 165 2.04 10.67 13.07
CA THR A 165 2.32 9.29 13.48
C THR A 165 1.55 8.27 12.66
N HIS A 166 0.39 8.63 12.12
CA HIS A 166 -0.48 7.73 11.38
C HIS A 166 -1.14 8.42 10.19
N LEU A 167 -1.50 7.61 9.20
CA LEU A 167 -2.26 8.03 8.03
C LEU A 167 -3.49 7.14 7.88
N GLY A 168 -4.66 7.78 7.86
CA GLY A 168 -5.94 7.15 7.55
C GLY A 168 -6.22 7.26 6.06
N PHE A 169 -6.73 6.18 5.47
CA PHE A 169 -7.07 6.08 4.06
C PHE A 169 -8.53 5.65 3.92
N ARG A 170 -9.25 6.27 2.99
CA ARG A 170 -10.67 5.99 2.74
C ARG A 170 -10.96 5.83 1.26
N GLY A 171 -11.77 4.83 0.95
CA GLY A 171 -12.30 4.58 -0.38
C GLY A 171 -13.69 5.19 -0.59
N LEU A 172 -14.07 5.43 -1.84
CA LEU A 172 -15.44 5.83 -2.24
C LEU A 172 -16.51 4.80 -1.82
N ASP A 173 -16.12 3.55 -1.62
CA ASP A 173 -16.98 2.48 -1.11
C ASP A 173 -17.22 2.58 0.42
N GLY A 174 -16.64 3.58 1.08
CA GLY A 174 -16.73 3.82 2.52
C GLY A 174 -15.75 3.00 3.35
N TYR A 175 -14.96 2.11 2.73
CA TYR A 175 -13.97 1.32 3.44
C TYR A 175 -12.80 2.21 3.92
N ARG A 176 -12.23 1.86 5.08
CA ARG A 176 -11.17 2.65 5.72
C ARG A 176 -10.08 1.77 6.31
N SER A 177 -8.85 2.26 6.28
CA SER A 177 -7.69 1.68 6.95
C SER A 177 -6.87 2.80 7.57
N ILE A 178 -6.16 2.49 8.65
CA ILE A 178 -5.20 3.39 9.28
C ILE A 178 -3.90 2.61 9.49
N VAL A 179 -2.78 3.24 9.16
CA VAL A 179 -1.45 2.65 9.33
C VAL A 179 -0.48 3.66 9.92
N SER A 180 0.62 3.17 10.48
CA SER A 180 1.71 4.03 10.92
C SER A 180 2.29 4.82 9.73
N ILE A 181 2.78 6.03 9.99
CA ILE A 181 3.47 6.82 8.96
C ILE A 181 4.69 6.07 8.40
N GLN A 182 5.38 5.28 9.23
CA GLN A 182 6.51 4.47 8.79
C GLN A 182 6.12 3.43 7.74
N ASP A 183 4.98 2.74 7.94
CA ASP A 183 4.49 1.76 6.95
C ASP A 183 3.98 2.46 5.69
N ALA A 184 3.27 3.58 5.84
CA ALA A 184 2.75 4.32 4.70
C ALA A 184 3.86 4.88 3.79
N LEU A 185 4.97 5.32 4.38
CA LEU A 185 6.13 5.87 3.66
C LEU A 185 7.16 4.79 3.26
N ALA A 186 6.81 3.50 3.34
CA ALA A 186 7.66 2.45 2.82
C ALA A 186 7.84 2.59 1.29
N ASP A 187 8.98 2.13 0.80
CA ASP A 187 9.41 2.32 -0.58
C ASP A 187 8.56 1.55 -1.60
N ASP A 188 7.80 0.54 -1.17
CA ASP A 188 6.91 -0.27 -2.01
C ASP A 188 5.44 0.19 -1.96
N VAL A 189 5.13 1.31 -1.28
CA VAL A 189 3.77 1.84 -1.20
C VAL A 189 3.48 2.80 -2.36
N LEU A 190 2.39 2.54 -3.08
CA LEU A 190 1.96 3.31 -4.25
C LEU A 190 0.52 3.81 -4.11
N ILE A 191 0.26 4.99 -4.66
CA ILE A 191 -1.05 5.35 -5.20
C ILE A 191 -1.06 4.87 -6.65
N ALA A 192 -1.68 3.72 -6.91
CA ALA A 192 -1.71 3.08 -8.22
C ALA A 192 -2.98 3.45 -8.99
N GLU A 193 -2.82 3.64 -10.30
CA GLU A 193 -3.89 4.00 -11.25
C GLU A 193 -4.00 2.99 -12.39
N ARG A 194 -2.97 2.14 -12.56
CA ARG A 194 -2.94 1.09 -13.57
C ARG A 194 -2.48 -0.23 -12.96
N LEU A 195 -3.00 -1.32 -13.54
CA LEU A 195 -2.64 -2.69 -13.25
C LEU A 195 -2.39 -3.40 -14.58
N ASP A 196 -1.25 -4.07 -14.69
CA ASP A 196 -0.82 -4.85 -15.85
C ASP A 196 -0.82 -4.04 -17.16
N GLY A 197 -0.58 -2.73 -17.07
CA GLY A 197 -0.54 -1.81 -18.22
C GLY A 197 -1.89 -1.19 -18.60
N HIS A 198 -2.98 -1.57 -17.93
CA HIS A 198 -4.31 -1.03 -18.16
C HIS A 198 -4.75 -0.12 -17.00
N PRO A 199 -5.53 0.95 -17.25
CA PRO A 199 -6.20 1.67 -16.17
C PRO A 199 -6.96 0.72 -15.26
N LEU A 200 -6.99 1.00 -13.95
CA LEU A 200 -7.78 0.21 -13.01
C LEU A 200 -9.24 0.20 -13.45
N ASP A 201 -9.89 -0.95 -13.29
CA ASP A 201 -11.33 -1.07 -13.41
C ASP A 201 -12.02 -0.85 -12.05
N GLY A 202 -13.34 -0.83 -12.06
CA GLY A 202 -14.14 -0.67 -10.84
C GLY A 202 -13.96 -1.81 -9.82
N ASP A 203 -13.61 -3.01 -10.26
CA ASP A 203 -13.41 -4.14 -9.34
C ASP A 203 -12.05 -4.07 -8.61
N HIS A 204 -11.07 -3.45 -9.26
CA HIS A 204 -9.70 -3.29 -8.78
C HIS A 204 -9.42 -1.93 -8.14
N GLY A 205 -10.39 -1.01 -8.13
CA GLY A 205 -10.34 0.19 -7.32
C GLY A 205 -10.18 1.50 -8.09
N ALA A 206 -10.65 1.57 -9.34
CA ALA A 206 -10.64 2.80 -10.13
C ALA A 206 -11.21 4.02 -9.39
N PRO A 207 -10.73 5.24 -9.64
CA PRO A 207 -9.66 5.57 -10.61
C PRO A 207 -8.25 5.37 -10.02
N ALA A 208 -8.12 5.39 -8.70
CA ALA A 208 -6.85 5.20 -8.00
C ALA A 208 -7.05 4.37 -6.72
N ARG A 209 -6.01 3.63 -6.33
CA ARG A 209 -6.01 2.82 -5.11
C ARG A 209 -4.68 2.94 -4.37
N LEU A 210 -4.71 2.69 -3.07
CA LEU A 210 -3.49 2.40 -2.33
C LEU A 210 -3.05 0.95 -2.58
N VAL A 211 -1.75 0.75 -2.77
CA VAL A 211 -1.08 -0.55 -2.84
C VAL A 211 0.00 -0.56 -1.77
N SER A 212 -0.06 -1.52 -0.85
CA SER A 212 0.94 -1.76 0.21
C SER A 212 1.28 -3.26 0.25
N PRO A 213 2.32 -3.71 -0.50
CA PRO A 213 2.64 -5.13 -0.68
C PRO A 213 3.10 -5.83 0.61
N ALA A 214 3.85 -5.15 1.46
CA ALA A 214 4.32 -5.68 2.73
C ALA A 214 3.19 -5.92 3.76
N GLN A 215 1.97 -5.41 3.49
CA GLN A 215 0.82 -5.47 4.38
C GLN A 215 -0.34 -6.29 3.80
N TYR A 216 -1.20 -6.82 4.68
CA TYR A 216 -2.39 -7.55 4.22
C TYR A 216 -3.32 -6.64 3.41
N GLY A 217 -4.00 -7.24 2.43
CA GLY A 217 -4.78 -6.55 1.42
C GLY A 217 -5.92 -5.65 1.90
N TYR A 218 -6.33 -5.74 3.17
CA TYR A 218 -7.26 -4.78 3.76
C TYR A 218 -6.65 -3.38 3.95
N VAL A 219 -5.31 -3.26 3.99
CA VAL A 219 -4.64 -1.96 4.00
C VAL A 219 -4.66 -1.29 2.63
N SER A 220 -4.60 -2.08 1.56
CA SER A 220 -4.60 -1.59 0.18
C SER A 220 -6.00 -1.08 -0.24
N ILE A 221 -6.34 0.14 0.17
CA ILE A 221 -7.64 0.79 -0.07
C ILE A 221 -7.94 0.93 -1.56
N LYS A 222 -9.15 0.53 -1.97
CA LYS A 222 -9.70 0.74 -3.31
C LYS A 222 -10.41 2.08 -3.40
N HIS A 223 -10.49 2.65 -4.61
CA HIS A 223 -11.24 3.88 -4.87
C HIS A 223 -10.81 5.03 -3.94
N LEU A 224 -9.50 5.21 -3.75
CA LEU A 224 -8.93 6.14 -2.77
C LEU A 224 -9.46 7.56 -3.02
N CYS A 225 -10.17 8.11 -2.04
CA CYS A 225 -10.78 9.43 -2.12
C CYS A 225 -10.40 10.36 -0.98
N ARG A 226 -9.80 9.85 0.10
CA ARG A 226 -9.40 10.69 1.23
C ARG A 226 -8.22 10.11 2.01
N ILE A 227 -7.34 11.01 2.44
CA ILE A 227 -6.23 10.76 3.34
C ILE A 227 -6.37 11.67 4.57
N ASP A 228 -6.44 11.05 5.75
CA ASP A 228 -6.51 11.73 7.04
C ASP A 228 -5.13 11.69 7.72
N VAL A 229 -4.57 12.86 8.04
CA VAL A 229 -3.29 13.02 8.73
C VAL A 229 -3.52 13.01 10.24
N HIS A 230 -2.86 12.12 10.97
CA HIS A 230 -3.06 11.94 12.40
C HIS A 230 -1.76 12.04 13.21
N THR A 231 -1.84 12.69 14.38
CA THR A 231 -0.76 12.78 15.37
C THR A 231 -0.80 11.66 16.41
N ALA A 232 -1.88 10.90 16.47
CA ALA A 232 -2.03 9.70 17.30
C ALA A 232 -2.88 8.65 16.58
N GLU A 233 -2.73 7.38 16.98
CA GLU A 233 -3.56 6.31 16.45
C GLU A 233 -5.03 6.56 16.82
N THR A 234 -5.88 6.78 15.81
CA THR A 234 -7.31 6.97 16.01
C THR A 234 -8.02 5.65 15.71
N LEU A 235 -7.93 4.69 16.64
CA LEU A 235 -8.71 3.47 16.52
C LEU A 235 -10.19 3.76 16.83
N PRO A 236 -11.14 3.30 16.00
CA PRO A 236 -12.55 3.39 16.36
C PRO A 236 -12.79 2.66 17.69
N ARG A 237 -13.51 3.33 18.60
CA ARG A 237 -13.94 2.75 19.89
C ARG A 237 -14.83 1.53 19.62
N VAL A 238 -14.47 0.40 20.19
CA VAL A 238 -15.03 -0.95 19.98
C VAL A 238 -16.50 -1.13 20.41
N SER A 239 -17.24 -1.96 19.65
CA SER A 239 -18.31 -2.91 20.05
C SER A 239 -18.69 -3.74 18.81
N PRO A 240 -19.05 -5.05 18.86
CA PRO A 240 -19.13 -6.08 19.92
C PRO A 240 -18.05 -7.19 19.72
N LEU A 241 -18.24 -8.39 20.30
CA LEU A 241 -17.34 -9.58 20.21
C LEU A 241 -16.86 -9.94 18.78
N SER A 242 -17.67 -9.68 17.75
CA SER A 242 -17.30 -9.96 16.35
C SER A 242 -16.11 -9.14 15.88
N ASP A 243 -15.96 -7.91 16.37
CA ASP A 243 -14.83 -7.05 16.03
C ASP A 243 -13.54 -7.59 16.61
N LEU A 244 -13.57 -8.36 17.70
CA LEU A 244 -12.38 -9.00 18.26
C LEU A 244 -11.77 -10.03 17.30
N LEU A 245 -12.61 -10.81 16.61
CA LEU A 245 -12.19 -11.86 15.68
C LEU A 245 -11.64 -11.32 14.36
N PHE A 246 -12.11 -10.14 13.93
CA PHE A 246 -11.74 -9.55 12.64
C PHE A 246 -11.03 -8.19 12.77
N ARG A 247 -10.59 -7.82 13.97
CA ARG A 247 -9.84 -6.58 14.21
C ARG A 247 -8.56 -6.60 13.39
N ALA A 248 -8.46 -5.67 12.44
CA ALA A 248 -7.23 -5.44 11.70
C ALA A 248 -6.05 -5.25 12.67
N HIS A 249 -4.92 -5.89 12.36
CA HIS A 249 -3.69 -5.64 13.08
C HIS A 249 -3.16 -4.24 12.75
N PRO A 250 -2.69 -3.43 13.73
CA PRO A 250 -2.21 -2.06 13.49
C PRO A 250 -1.12 -1.95 12.42
N ARG A 251 -0.25 -2.96 12.35
CA ARG A 251 0.90 -3.02 11.42
C ARG A 251 0.63 -3.88 10.19
N ALA A 252 -0.29 -4.85 10.28
CA ALA A 252 -0.70 -5.73 9.17
C ALA A 252 0.40 -6.46 8.38
N ARG A 253 1.62 -6.65 8.91
CA ARG A 253 2.75 -7.20 8.15
C ARG A 253 2.52 -8.66 7.79
N VAL A 254 2.59 -8.96 6.49
CA VAL A 254 2.19 -10.29 5.98
C VAL A 254 3.17 -11.39 6.39
N TRP A 255 4.46 -11.11 6.32
CA TRP A 255 5.52 -12.07 6.66
C TRP A 255 5.59 -12.40 8.16
N ALA A 256 5.12 -11.47 9.02
CA ALA A 256 5.03 -11.68 10.46
C ALA A 256 3.69 -12.32 10.89
N GLU A 257 2.82 -12.68 9.93
CA GLU A 257 1.46 -13.18 10.18
C GLU A 257 0.60 -12.28 11.09
N GLU A 258 0.79 -10.96 11.00
CA GLU A 258 0.05 -9.96 11.76
C GLU A 258 -1.37 -9.77 11.21
N ARG A 259 -2.22 -10.79 11.36
CA ARG A 259 -3.58 -10.85 10.78
C ARG A 259 -4.63 -10.15 11.63
N ASN A 260 -4.53 -10.31 12.96
CA ASN A 260 -5.50 -9.83 13.92
C ASN A 260 -4.80 -9.04 15.02
N GLY A 261 -5.34 -7.88 15.39
CA GLY A 261 -4.72 -6.98 16.39
C GLY A 261 -4.81 -7.43 17.84
N VAL A 262 -5.48 -8.55 18.15
CA VAL A 262 -5.75 -8.99 19.53
C VAL A 262 -5.55 -10.50 19.74
N LEU A 263 -6.03 -11.33 18.81
CA LEU A 263 -5.98 -12.78 18.95
C LEU A 263 -4.72 -13.38 18.30
N PRO A 264 -4.12 -14.41 18.92
CA PRO A 264 -2.94 -15.06 18.38
C PRO A 264 -3.27 -15.84 17.09
N THR A 265 -2.28 -15.91 16.19
CA THR A 265 -2.45 -16.46 14.84
C THR A 265 -2.98 -17.89 14.80
N TRP A 266 -2.59 -18.75 15.75
CA TRP A 266 -3.03 -20.15 15.80
C TRP A 266 -4.54 -20.29 16.02
N LEU A 267 -5.16 -19.34 16.73
CA LEU A 267 -6.60 -19.32 17.01
C LEU A 267 -7.39 -18.79 15.80
N VAL A 268 -6.82 -17.83 15.09
CA VAL A 268 -7.50 -17.10 14.00
C VAL A 268 -7.37 -17.82 12.65
N ARG A 269 -6.29 -18.58 12.44
CA ARG A 269 -6.05 -19.38 11.23
C ARG A 269 -7.20 -20.32 10.82
N PRO A 270 -7.76 -21.18 11.70
CA PRO A 270 -8.85 -22.09 11.31
C PRO A 270 -10.10 -21.33 10.86
N VAL A 271 -10.41 -20.18 11.49
CA VAL A 271 -11.55 -19.32 11.13
C VAL A 271 -11.38 -18.75 9.73
N TYR A 272 -10.25 -18.09 9.42
CA TYR A 272 -10.02 -17.57 8.07
C TYR A 272 -9.97 -18.67 7.01
N ARG A 273 -9.44 -19.86 7.35
CA ARG A 273 -9.41 -21.01 6.44
C ARG A 273 -10.83 -21.48 6.08
N ALA A 274 -11.74 -21.53 7.05
CA ALA A 274 -13.14 -21.88 6.82
C ALA A 274 -13.86 -20.83 5.96
N LEU A 275 -13.56 -19.54 6.16
CA LEU A 275 -14.17 -18.44 5.41
C LEU A 275 -13.62 -18.27 3.98
N LYS A 276 -12.47 -18.86 3.65
CA LYS A 276 -11.79 -18.68 2.36
C LYS A 276 -12.66 -19.07 1.16
N ALA A 277 -13.20 -20.30 1.16
CA ALA A 277 -13.98 -20.82 0.04
C ALA A 277 -15.25 -19.99 -0.23
N PRO A 278 -16.09 -19.67 0.78
CA PRO A 278 -17.25 -18.82 0.55
C PRO A 278 -16.86 -17.40 0.10
N LEU A 279 -15.79 -16.81 0.66
CA LEU A 279 -15.33 -15.48 0.21
C LEU A 279 -14.91 -15.49 -1.26
N LEU A 280 -14.04 -16.42 -1.67
CA LEU A 280 -13.60 -16.53 -3.06
C LEU A 280 -14.76 -16.82 -4.03
N TYR A 281 -15.75 -17.60 -3.59
CA TYR A 281 -16.95 -17.85 -4.39
C TYR A 281 -17.79 -16.58 -4.59
N ILE A 282 -17.96 -15.78 -3.54
CA ILE A 282 -18.66 -14.48 -3.63
C ILE A 282 -17.85 -13.51 -4.51
N CYS A 283 -16.52 -13.47 -4.36
CA CYS A 283 -15.60 -12.72 -5.21
C CYS A 283 -15.80 -13.03 -6.70
N ALA A 284 -15.80 -14.33 -7.05
CA ALA A 284 -15.94 -14.80 -8.42
C ALA A 284 -17.30 -14.46 -9.05
N ARG A 285 -18.36 -14.33 -8.24
CA ARG A 285 -19.68 -13.87 -8.70
C ARG A 285 -19.77 -12.37 -8.89
N GLY A 286 -19.09 -11.59 -8.06
CA GLY A 286 -19.04 -10.14 -8.18
C GLY A 286 -18.36 -9.65 -9.46
N SER A 287 -17.37 -10.39 -9.97
CA SER A 287 -16.65 -10.09 -11.23
C SER A 287 -17.44 -10.40 -12.51
N GLY A 288 -18.62 -11.02 -12.41
CA GLY A 288 -19.41 -11.46 -13.57
C GLY A 288 -20.13 -10.35 -14.33
N GLN A 289 -20.25 -9.14 -13.76
CA GLN A 289 -21.02 -8.03 -14.36
C GLN A 289 -20.19 -7.03 -15.16
N SER A 290 -18.86 -7.10 -15.11
CA SER A 290 -17.94 -6.10 -15.68
C SER A 290 -17.33 -6.51 -17.04
N ARG A 291 -17.88 -7.52 -17.75
CA ARG A 291 -17.40 -7.87 -19.10
C ARG A 291 -18.07 -6.98 -20.14
N THR A 292 -17.49 -5.82 -20.42
CA THR A 292 -17.77 -5.10 -21.66
C THR A 292 -17.44 -6.04 -22.83
N PRO A 293 -18.40 -6.37 -23.71
CA PRO A 293 -18.11 -7.22 -24.86
C PRO A 293 -17.10 -6.49 -25.77
N PRO A 294 -16.18 -7.22 -26.44
CA PRO A 294 -15.25 -6.60 -27.38
C PRO A 294 -16.06 -5.82 -28.44
N PRO A 295 -15.55 -4.68 -28.93
CA PRO A 295 -16.23 -3.91 -29.95
C PRO A 295 -16.52 -4.84 -31.14
N ARG A 296 -17.80 -4.91 -31.54
CA ARG A 296 -18.19 -5.64 -32.74
C ARG A 296 -17.35 -5.10 -33.88
N ARG A 297 -16.58 -5.98 -34.50
CA ARG A 297 -15.89 -5.71 -35.76
C ARG A 297 -16.95 -5.17 -36.72
N MET A 298 -16.92 -3.88 -37.03
CA MET A 298 -17.70 -3.36 -38.14
C MET A 298 -17.14 -4.04 -39.39
N ASP A 299 -17.92 -4.95 -39.96
CA ASP A 299 -17.65 -5.42 -41.31
C ASP A 299 -17.64 -4.19 -42.21
N ARG A 300 -16.46 -3.89 -42.76
CA ARG A 300 -16.34 -2.98 -43.88
C ARG A 300 -17.11 -3.63 -45.01
N GLY A 301 -18.25 -3.04 -45.36
CA GLY A 301 -19.05 -3.43 -46.50
C GLY A 301 -18.16 -3.56 -47.74
N SER A 302 -18.29 -4.71 -48.39
CA SER A 302 -17.83 -4.97 -49.74
C SER A 302 -19.06 -4.94 -50.65
N GLY A 303 -19.01 -4.08 -51.68
CA GLY A 303 -19.91 -4.12 -52.84
C GLY A 303 -21.12 -3.23 -52.74
#